data_AF-A0A9N7KXG9-F1
#
_entry.id   AF-A0A9N7KXG9-F1
#
_cell.length_a   1.000
_cell.length_b   1.000
_cell.length_c   1.000
_cell.angle_alpha   90.00
_cell.angle_beta   90.00
_cell.angle_gamma   90.00
#
_symmetry.space_group_name_H-M   'P 1'
#
loop_
_entity.id
_entity.type
_entity.pdbx_description
1 polymer ?
#
loop_
_entity_poly.entity_id
_entity_poly.type
_entity_poly.pdbx_seq_one_letter_code
_entity_poly.pdbx_strand_id
1 'polypeptide(L)' 'MDVQDWRTPANRLTAQAIDFVLPPSSRFVGQPGEQATMFFLDPSGNPIEVKGCANLDDVYAK' A
#
# COMPACT_ATOMS: atom_id res chain seq x y z
N MET A 1 5.23 -5.23 -4.65
CA MET A 1 5.89 -3.95 -4.99
C MET A 1 6.77 -3.57 -3.82
N ASP A 2 7.95 -3.00 -4.05
CA ASP A 2 8.79 -2.48 -2.96
C ASP A 2 8.08 -1.33 -2.23
N VAL A 3 8.41 -1.08 -0.96
CA VAL A 3 7.81 0.01 -0.16
C VAL A 3 8.10 1.39 -0.76
N GLN A 4 9.27 1.61 -1.35
CA GLN A 4 9.62 2.87 -2.01
C GLN A 4 8.73 3.11 -3.24
N ASP A 5 8.53 2.09 -4.06
CA ASP A 5 7.64 2.16 -5.22
C ASP A 5 6.19 2.40 -4.80
N TRP A 6 5.76 1.80 -3.68
CA TRP A 6 4.42 1.97 -3.12
C TRP A 6 4.09 3.43 -2.73
N ARG A 7 5.09 4.23 -2.33
CA ARG A 7 4.88 5.62 -1.93
C ARG A 7 4.36 6.49 -3.08
N THR A 8 4.75 6.17 -4.32
CA THR A 8 4.36 6.95 -5.50
C THR A 8 2.84 6.98 -5.71
N PRO A 9 2.13 5.84 -5.84
CA PRO A 9 0.67 5.85 -5.93
C PRO A 9 0.01 6.34 -4.64
N ALA A 10 0.55 6.05 -3.45
CA ALA A 10 -0.02 6.52 -2.19
C ALA A 10 -0.06 8.05 -2.10
N ASN A 11 1.05 8.72 -2.44
CA ASN A 11 1.13 10.17 -2.46
C ASN A 11 0.20 10.77 -3.51
N ARG A 12 0.16 10.18 -4.71
CA ARG A 12 -0.72 10.66 -5.80
C ARG A 12 -2.19 10.57 -5.42
N LEU A 13 -2.63 9.44 -4.87
CA LEU A 13 -4.03 9.23 -4.49
C LEU A 13 -4.43 10.11 -3.31
N THR A 14 -3.52 10.31 -2.35
CA THR A 14 -3.72 11.27 -1.24
C THR A 14 -3.85 12.70 -1.75
N ALA A 15 -2.98 13.12 -2.68
CA ALA A 15 -3.01 14.45 -3.28
C ALA A 15 -4.28 14.71 -4.10
N GLN A 16 -4.90 13.65 -4.63
CA GLN A 16 -6.20 13.71 -5.31
C GLN A 16 -7.39 13.61 -4.36
N ALA A 17 -7.17 13.56 -3.05
CA ALA A 17 -8.21 13.45 -2.03
C ALA A 17 -9.14 12.24 -2.26
N ILE A 18 -8.58 11.09 -2.64
CA ILE A 18 -9.33 9.84 -2.73
C ILE A 18 -9.85 9.47 -1.33
N ASP A 19 -11.12 9.04 -1.27
CA ASP A 19 -11.68 8.47 -0.05
C ASP A 19 -11.14 7.06 0.17
N PHE A 20 -10.29 6.94 1.18
CA PHE A 20 -9.73 5.66 1.60
C PHE A 20 -10.64 4.99 2.62
N VAL A 21 -10.89 3.70 2.41
CA VAL A 21 -11.45 2.83 3.45
C VAL A 21 -10.35 2.48 4.47
N LEU A 22 -9.10 2.32 4.01
CA LEU A 22 -7.90 2.27 4.85
C LEU A 22 -6.85 3.23 4.26
N PRO A 23 -6.55 4.35 4.95
CA PRO A 23 -5.55 5.30 4.49
C PRO A 23 -4.16 4.67 4.31
N PRO A 24 -3.31 5.26 3.46
CA PRO A 24 -1.91 4.88 3.34
C PRO A 24 -1.21 4.77 4.69
N SER A 25 -0.74 3.58 5.03
CA SER A 25 -0.03 3.32 6.29
C SER A 25 1.09 2.31 6.11
N SER A 26 2.16 2.46 6.90
CA SER A 26 3.30 1.54 6.94
C SER A 26 3.54 1.01 8.35
N ARG A 27 3.96 -0.25 8.45
CA ARG A 27 4.30 -0.94 9.70
C ARG A 27 5.71 -1.53 9.60
N PHE A 28 6.36 -1.66 10.76
CA PHE A 28 7.75 -2.14 10.87
C PHE A 28 8.75 -1.32 10.03
N VAL A 29 8.56 0.01 9.98
CA VAL A 29 9.37 0.91 9.16
C VAL A 29 10.86 0.76 9.46
N GLY A 30 11.67 0.48 8.44
CA GLY A 30 13.11 0.27 8.56
C GLY A 30 13.53 -1.07 9.17
N GLN A 31 12.58 -1.99 9.42
CA GLN A 31 12.86 -3.34 9.93
C GLN A 31 12.66 -4.40 8.84
N PRO A 32 13.31 -5.57 8.96
CA PRO A 32 12.94 -6.75 8.17
C PRO A 32 11.44 -7.02 8.33
N GLY A 33 10.73 -7.14 7.21
CA GLY A 33 9.27 -7.27 7.19
C GLY A 33 8.49 -5.95 7.15
N GLU A 34 9.14 -4.82 6.84
CA GLU A 34 8.43 -3.55 6.56
C GLU A 34 7.36 -3.77 5.49
N GLN A 35 6.16 -3.28 5.80
CA GLN A 35 4.98 -3.42 4.96
C GLN A 35 4.22 -2.11 4.89
N ALA A 36 3.64 -1.83 3.74
CA ALA A 36 2.78 -0.69 3.49
C ALA A 36 1.46 -1.15 2.86
N THR A 37 0.34 -0.57 3.26
CA THR A 37 -0.99 -0.95 2.78
C THR A 37 -1.87 0.29 2.66
N MET A 38 -2.72 0.31 1.62
CA MET A 38 -3.86 1.22 1.48
C MET A 38 -5.02 0.51 0.81
N PHE A 39 -6.24 0.97 1.08
CA PHE A 39 -7.47 0.40 0.57
C PHE A 39 -8.47 1.49 0.22
N PHE A 40 -9.04 1.43 -0.97
CA PHE A 40 -10.04 2.37 -1.48
C PHE A 40 -10.96 1.67 -2.47
N LEU A 41 -12.04 2.34 -2.87
CA LEU A 41 -12.98 1.82 -3.86
C LEU A 41 -12.73 2.44 -5.24
N ASP A 42 -12.87 1.64 -6.29
CA ASP A 42 -12.97 2.15 -7.65
C ASP A 42 -14.33 2.84 -7.89
N PRO A 43 -14.54 3.52 -9.04
CA PRO A 43 -15.82 4.17 -9.35
C PRO A 43 -17.04 3.23 -9.43
N SER A 44 -16.83 1.93 -9.57
CA SER A 44 -17.89 0.92 -9.57
C SER A 44 -18.17 0.37 -8.16
N GLY A 45 -17.44 0.85 -7.14
CA GLY A 45 -17.53 0.38 -5.75
C GLY A 45 -16.70 -0.87 -5.48
N ASN A 46 -15.82 -1.30 -6.39
CA ASN A 46 -14.98 -2.47 -6.17
C ASN A 46 -13.80 -2.13 -5.25
N PRO A 47 -13.48 -2.99 -4.28
CA PRO A 47 -12.34 -2.79 -3.41
C PRO A 47 -11.02 -2.97 -4.15
N ILE A 48 -10.11 -2.00 -4.00
CA ILE A 48 -8.73 -2.06 -4.47
C ILE A 48 -7.81 -1.97 -3.26
N GLU A 49 -6.96 -2.98 -3.09
CA GLU A 49 -5.85 -2.95 -2.14
C GLU A 49 -4.52 -2.80 -2.85
N VAL A 50 -3.69 -1.89 -2.36
CA VAL A 50 -2.30 -1.74 -2.83
C VAL A 50 -1.36 -2.00 -1.67
N LYS A 51 -0.48 -3.00 -1.82
CA LYS A 51 0.49 -3.40 -0.81
C LYS A 51 1.93 -3.18 -1.26
N GLY A 52 2.76 -2.70 -0.35
CA GLY A 52 4.21 -2.61 -0.44
C GLY A 52 4.86 -3.52 0.60
N CYS A 53 5.97 -4.17 0.25
CA CYS A 53 6.74 -5.04 1.14
C CYS A 53 8.23 -4.82 0.89
N ALA A 54 9.05 -4.77 1.94
CA ALA A 54 10.50 -4.61 1.80
C ALA A 54 11.18 -5.80 1.09
N ASN A 55 10.58 -6.98 1.15
CA ASN A 55 11.02 -8.14 0.40
C ASN A 55 9.81 -8.81 -0.25
N LEU A 56 9.87 -8.96 -1.57
CA LEU A 56 8.85 -9.66 -2.35
C LEU A 56 8.87 -11.17 -2.10
N ASP A 57 10.02 -11.74 -1.74
CA ASP A 57 10.13 -13.16 -1.43
C ASP A 57 9.32 -13.52 -0.18
N ASP A 58 9.20 -12.60 0.78
CA ASP A 58 8.40 -12.77 2.01
C ASP A 58 6.89 -12.80 1.73
N VAL A 59 6.44 -12.35 0.56
CA VAL A 59 5.01 -12.34 0.18
C VAL A 59 4.50 -13.74 -0.18
N TYR A 60 5.40 -14.61 -0.67
CA TYR A 60 5.08 -15.97 -1.10
C TYR A 60 5.80 -17.04 -0.29
N ALA A 61 6.55 -16.65 0.74
CA ALA A 61 7.18 -17.59 1.67
C ALA A 61 6.10 -18.46 2.33
N LYS A 62 6.27 -19.78 2.20
CA LYS A 62 5.34 -20.83 2.64
C LYS A 62 5.27 -20.99 4.15
#